data_AF-A0A5J4ZDN7-F1
#
_entry.id   AF-A0A5J4ZDN7-F1
#
_cell.length_a   1.000
_cell.length_b   1.000
_cell.length_c   1.000
_cell.angle_alpha   90.00
_cell.angle_beta   90.00
_cell.angle_gamma   90.00
#
_symmetry.space_group_name_H-M   'P 1'
#
loop_
_entity.id
_entity.type
_entity.pdbx_description
1 polymer ?
#
loop_
_entity_poly.entity_id
_entity_poly.type
_entity_poly.pdbx_seq_one_letter_code
_entity_poly.pdbx_strand_id
1 'polypeptide(L)'
;MPLHRQCVLFYVLWLERWKYLSNDIAGTRYGASLRKQIKKMEVSQHSKYFCEFCGKYAVKRKAVGIWGCKDCGKVKAGGAYTLNTASAVTVRSTIRRLREQTES
;
A
#
# COMPACT_ATOMS: atom_id res chain seq x y z
N MET A 1 -15.47 -29.91 -0.52
CA MET A 1 -14.64 -28.91 0.18
C MET A 1 -15.19 -27.48 -0.03
N PRO A 2 -16.27 -27.09 0.67
CA PRO A 2 -16.94 -25.80 0.46
C PRO A 2 -16.49 -24.68 1.43
N LEU A 3 -15.63 -25.01 2.42
CA LEU A 3 -15.21 -24.10 3.50
C LEU A 3 -14.25 -22.97 3.06
N HIS A 4 -13.54 -23.11 1.94
CA HIS A 4 -12.64 -22.05 1.46
C HIS A 4 -13.41 -20.86 0.84
N ARG A 5 -14.59 -21.10 0.23
CA ARG A 5 -15.41 -20.03 -0.37
C ARG A 5 -16.10 -19.16 0.69
N GLN A 6 -16.54 -19.73 1.82
CA GLN A 6 -17.16 -18.98 2.91
C GLN A 6 -16.16 -18.06 3.63
N CYS A 7 -14.90 -18.51 3.82
CA CYS A 7 -13.86 -17.66 4.41
C CYS A 7 -13.49 -16.46 3.51
N VAL A 8 -13.43 -16.65 2.18
CA VAL A 8 -13.16 -15.53 1.24
C VAL A 8 -14.33 -14.55 1.22
N LEU A 9 -15.58 -15.03 1.23
CA LEU A 9 -16.77 -14.18 1.32
C LEU A 9 -16.78 -13.36 2.63
N PHE A 10 -16.41 -13.97 3.77
CA PHE A 10 -16.28 -13.24 5.03
C PHE A 10 -15.17 -12.18 4.98
N TYR A 11 -14.02 -12.47 4.36
CA TYR A 11 -12.94 -11.51 4.23
C TYR A 11 -13.28 -10.36 3.28
N VAL A 12 -13.99 -10.64 2.17
CA VAL A 12 -14.49 -9.64 1.21
C VAL A 12 -15.57 -8.78 1.86
N LEU A 13 -16.56 -9.38 2.54
CA LEU A 13 -17.59 -8.64 3.29
C LEU A 13 -17.01 -7.83 4.45
N TRP A 14 -15.97 -8.33 5.13
CA TRP A 14 -15.26 -7.60 6.18
C TRP A 14 -14.44 -6.43 5.60
N LEU A 15 -13.79 -6.61 4.43
CA LEU A 15 -13.14 -5.52 3.68
C LEU A 15 -14.16 -4.48 3.18
N GLU A 16 -15.35 -4.90 2.76
CA GLU A 16 -16.44 -4.00 2.38
C GLU A 16 -17.03 -3.25 3.58
N ARG A 17 -17.08 -3.86 4.77
CA ARG A 17 -17.50 -3.21 6.01
C ARG A 17 -16.43 -2.28 6.60
N TRP A 18 -15.15 -2.61 6.42
CA TRP A 18 -14.03 -1.74 6.80
C TRP A 18 -13.96 -0.46 5.93
N LYS A 19 -14.39 -0.53 4.67
CA LYS A 19 -14.62 0.66 3.83
C LYS A 19 -15.67 1.61 4.42
N TYR A 20 -16.62 1.13 5.21
CA TYR A 20 -17.61 1.99 5.89
C TYR A 20 -17.03 2.61 7.16
N LEU A 21 -16.38 1.82 8.02
CA LEU A 21 -15.95 2.22 9.37
C LEU A 21 -14.86 3.32 9.43
N SER A 22 -14.00 3.45 8.43
CA SER A 22 -12.94 4.49 8.41
C SER A 22 -13.47 5.91 8.17
N ASN A 23 -14.69 6.07 7.64
CA ASN A 23 -15.28 7.39 7.36
C ASN A 23 -15.91 8.04 8.59
N ASP A 24 -16.09 7.30 9.69
CA ASP A 24 -16.80 7.80 10.89
C ASP A 24 -15.91 8.65 11.80
N ILE A 25 -14.58 8.51 11.72
CA ILE A 25 -13.63 9.33 12.51
C ILE A 25 -13.77 10.83 12.16
N ALA A 26 -14.24 11.14 10.94
CA ALA A 26 -14.46 12.50 10.47
C ALA A 26 -15.95 12.90 10.40
N GLY A 27 -16.90 12.12 10.91
CA GLY A 27 -18.33 12.49 10.96
C GLY A 27 -18.88 13.22 9.72
N THR A 28 -19.78 14.19 9.93
CA THR A 28 -20.35 15.05 8.85
C THR A 28 -19.50 16.27 8.51
N ARG A 29 -18.54 16.62 9.37
CA ARG A 29 -17.67 17.79 9.21
C ARG A 29 -16.68 17.51 8.06
N TYR A 30 -16.12 18.52 7.40
CA TYR A 30 -15.14 18.40 6.28
C TYR A 30 -15.69 18.02 4.89
N GLY A 31 -16.97 17.67 4.72
CA GLY A 31 -17.57 17.49 3.39
C GLY A 31 -17.11 16.26 2.60
N ALA A 32 -17.86 15.90 1.55
CA ALA A 32 -17.70 14.60 0.87
C ALA A 32 -16.42 14.48 0.02
N SER A 33 -15.91 15.56 -0.55
CA SER A 33 -14.71 15.56 -1.40
C SER A 33 -13.43 15.23 -0.61
N LEU A 34 -13.23 15.90 0.52
CA LEU A 34 -12.09 15.67 1.41
C LEU A 34 -12.11 14.24 1.98
N ARG A 35 -13.29 13.75 2.41
CA ARG A 35 -13.43 12.37 2.89
C ARG A 35 -13.05 11.34 1.83
N LYS A 36 -13.44 11.54 0.57
CA LYS A 36 -13.04 10.65 -0.53
C LYS A 36 -11.52 10.60 -0.74
N GLN A 37 -10.84 11.74 -0.64
CA GLN A 37 -9.38 11.82 -0.78
C GLN A 37 -8.66 11.14 0.39
N ILE A 38 -9.07 11.43 1.63
CA ILE A 38 -8.48 10.84 2.84
C ILE A 38 -8.66 9.33 2.82
N LYS A 39 -9.87 8.84 2.51
CA LYS A 39 -10.14 7.41 2.39
C LYS A 39 -9.20 6.71 1.42
N LYS A 40 -8.90 7.32 0.28
CA LYS A 40 -7.94 6.76 -0.70
C LYS A 40 -6.55 6.60 -0.09
N MET A 41 -6.08 7.61 0.65
CA MET A 41 -4.78 7.58 1.34
C MET A 41 -4.77 6.61 2.53
N GLU A 42 -5.88 6.49 3.26
CA GLU A 42 -6.04 5.56 4.38
C GLU A 42 -6.03 4.09 3.96
N VAL A 43 -6.66 3.79 2.83
CA VAL A 43 -6.63 2.43 2.26
C VAL A 43 -5.22 2.10 1.81
N SER A 44 -4.52 3.01 1.12
CA SER A 44 -3.16 2.74 0.65
C SER A 44 -2.18 2.59 1.81
N GLN A 45 -2.26 3.42 2.85
CA GLN A 45 -1.32 3.34 3.98
C GLN A 45 -1.48 2.07 4.82
N HIS A 46 -2.70 1.52 4.95
CA HIS A 46 -2.97 0.31 5.72
C HIS A 46 -2.87 -0.98 4.90
N SER A 47 -2.79 -0.86 3.57
CA SER A 47 -2.63 -2.00 2.68
C SER A 47 -1.28 -2.70 2.89
N LYS A 48 -1.26 -4.02 2.66
CA LYS A 48 -0.02 -4.81 2.62
C LYS A 48 0.54 -4.76 1.20
N TYR A 49 1.81 -4.42 1.06
CA TYR A 49 2.49 -4.39 -0.24
C TYR A 49 3.35 -5.63 -0.47
N PHE A 50 3.60 -5.89 -1.76
CA PHE A 50 4.52 -6.93 -2.21
C PHE A 50 5.96 -6.58 -1.82
N CYS A 51 6.67 -7.56 -1.26
CA CYS A 51 8.09 -7.44 -0.95
C CYS A 51 8.94 -7.97 -2.10
N GLU A 52 9.76 -7.10 -2.71
CA GLU A 52 10.71 -7.47 -3.76
C GLU A 52 11.79 -8.47 -3.29
N PHE A 53 11.99 -8.62 -1.98
CA PHE A 53 13.03 -9.50 -1.44
C PHE A 53 12.55 -10.91 -1.07
N CYS A 54 11.34 -11.05 -0.52
CA CYS A 54 10.82 -12.34 -0.06
C CYS A 54 9.62 -12.85 -0.88
N GLY A 55 9.13 -12.07 -1.84
CA GLY A 55 8.00 -12.46 -2.70
C GLY A 55 6.64 -12.50 -2.01
N LYS A 56 6.55 -12.11 -0.72
CA LYS A 56 5.31 -12.14 0.07
C LYS A 56 4.69 -10.75 0.23
N TYR A 57 3.37 -10.71 0.36
CA TYR A 57 2.60 -9.50 0.69
C TYR A 57 2.63 -9.23 2.20
N ALA A 58 3.79 -8.79 2.70
CA ALA A 58 4.03 -8.59 4.13
C ALA A 58 4.63 -7.22 4.47
N VAL A 59 4.79 -6.33 3.48
CA VAL A 59 5.30 -4.97 3.72
C VAL A 59 4.19 -4.09 4.28
N LYS A 60 4.45 -3.49 5.43
CA LYS A 60 3.56 -2.52 6.10
C LYS A 60 4.31 -1.22 6.40
N ARG A 61 3.57 -0.12 6.48
CA ARG A 61 4.10 1.18 6.88
C ARG A 61 4.47 1.15 8.37
N LYS A 62 5.69 1.61 8.69
CA LYS A 62 6.13 1.85 10.08
C LYS A 62 6.02 3.33 10.45
N ALA A 63 6.51 4.19 9.56
CA ALA A 63 6.43 5.65 9.70
C ALA A 63 6.18 6.28 8.31
N VAL A 64 6.03 7.60 8.23
CA VAL A 64 5.99 8.31 6.95
C VAL A 64 7.24 7.97 6.14
N GLY A 65 7.08 7.44 4.92
CA GLY A 65 8.19 7.09 4.04
C GLY A 65 9.00 5.85 4.43
N ILE A 66 8.75 5.24 5.59
CA ILE A 66 9.46 4.05 6.07
C ILE A 66 8.54 2.83 6.06
N TRP A 67 8.92 1.83 5.29
CA TRP A 67 8.16 0.59 5.09
C TRP A 67 8.96 -0.62 5.54
N GLY A 68 8.37 -1.48 6.37
CA GLY A 68 9.03 -2.68 6.88
C GLY A 68 8.29 -3.94 6.46
N CYS A 69 9.02 -4.94 5.99
CA CYS A 69 8.47 -6.28 5.80
C CYS A 69 8.45 -7.04 7.12
N LYS A 70 7.31 -7.65 7.47
CA LYS A 70 7.21 -8.47 8.68
C LYS A 70 8.00 -9.78 8.55
N ASP A 71 8.04 -10.37 7.35
CA ASP A 71 8.61 -11.71 7.15
C ASP A 71 10.14 -11.68 7.02
N CYS A 72 10.68 -10.78 6.19
CA CYS A 72 12.12 -10.70 5.96
C CYS A 72 12.84 -9.66 6.82
N GLY A 73 12.12 -8.88 7.62
CA GLY A 73 12.68 -7.82 8.48
C GLY A 73 13.26 -6.62 7.73
N LYS A 74 13.38 -6.68 6.39
CA LYS A 74 13.95 -5.60 5.59
C LYS A 74 13.09 -4.34 5.64
N VAL A 75 13.75 -3.21 5.79
CA VAL A 75 13.15 -1.88 5.80
C VAL A 75 13.54 -1.17 4.49
N LYS A 76 12.55 -0.59 3.82
CA LYS A 76 12.69 0.14 2.56
C LYS A 76 12.13 1.55 2.71
N ALA A 77 12.86 2.53 2.20
CA ALA A 77 12.35 3.89 2.04
C ALA A 77 11.43 3.96 0.80
N GLY A 78 10.30 4.64 0.93
CA GLY A 78 9.28 4.73 -0.11
C GLY A 78 8.45 6.00 0.01
N GLY A 79 7.27 6.01 -0.63
CA GLY A 79 6.35 7.14 -0.53
C GLY A 79 5.69 7.26 0.86
N ALA A 80 5.07 8.41 1.11
CA ALA A 80 4.38 8.69 2.39
C ALA A 80 3.19 7.75 2.63
N TYR A 81 2.37 7.52 1.61
CA TYR A 81 1.13 6.74 1.67
C TYR A 81 1.12 5.50 0.78
N THR A 82 2.11 5.35 -0.10
CA THR A 82 2.29 4.20 -1.00
C THR A 82 3.75 3.76 -0.99
N LEU A 83 4.02 2.46 -1.11
CA LEU A 83 5.40 1.93 -1.12
C LEU A 83 6.23 2.49 -2.28
N ASN A 84 5.68 2.50 -3.49
CA ASN A 84 6.30 3.02 -4.70
C ASN A 84 5.47 4.18 -5.25
N THR A 85 6.12 5.31 -5.52
CA THR A 85 5.51 6.45 -6.23
C THR A 85 5.82 6.36 -7.72
N ALA A 86 4.98 6.95 -8.57
CA ALA A 86 5.18 6.95 -10.02
C ALA A 86 6.55 7.54 -10.41
N SER A 87 6.92 8.67 -9.81
CA SER A 87 8.23 9.31 -10.04
C SER A 87 9.40 8.44 -9.58
N ALA A 88 9.27 7.71 -8.47
CA ALA A 88 10.33 6.80 -8.04
C ALA A 88 10.51 5.62 -9.01
N VAL A 89 9.42 5.13 -9.61
CA VAL A 89 9.48 4.06 -10.61
C VAL A 89 10.20 4.54 -11.88
N THR A 90 9.86 5.74 -12.38
CA THR A 90 10.48 6.32 -13.59
C THR A 90 11.95 6.69 -13.40
N VAL A 91 12.32 7.17 -12.21
CA VAL A 91 13.72 7.47 -11.88
C VAL A 91 14.55 6.18 -11.89
N ARG A 92 14.03 5.07 -11.30
CA ARG A 92 14.73 3.78 -11.31
C ARG A 92 14.98 3.25 -12.72
N SER A 93 13.99 3.34 -13.62
CA SER A 93 14.16 2.90 -15.01
C SER A 93 15.12 3.80 -15.78
N THR A 94 15.06 5.11 -15.56
CA THR A 94 15.96 6.08 -16.20
C THR A 94 17.41 5.85 -15.79
N ILE A 95 17.68 5.70 -14.49
CA ILE A 95 19.03 5.44 -13.97
C ILE A 95 19.59 4.13 -14.54
N ARG A 96 18.78 3.06 -14.58
CA ARG A 96 19.20 1.79 -15.17
C ARG A 96 19.65 1.97 -16.62
N ARG A 97 18.83 2.64 -17.44
CA ARG A 97 19.14 2.90 -18.85
C ARG A 97 20.42 3.73 -19.02
N LEU A 98 20.63 4.74 -18.19
CA LEU A 98 21.83 5.60 -18.26
C LEU A 98 23.11 4.84 -17.89
N ARG A 99 23.03 3.91 -16.92
CA ARG A 99 24.18 3.07 -16.55
C ARG A 99 24.58 2.13 -17.69
N GLU A 100 23.60 1.46 -18.30
CA GLU A 100 23.83 0.58 -19.45
C GLU A 100 24.51 1.32 -20.63
N GLN A 101 24.17 2.60 -20.85
CA GLN A 101 24.78 3.43 -21.89
C GLN A 101 26.22 3.86 -21.59
N THR A 102 26.62 3.92 -20.33
CA THR A 102 27.96 4.39 -19.92
C THR A 102 28.96 3.23 -19.82
N GLU A 103 28.46 2.02 -19.58
CA GLU A 103 29.25 0.79 -19.45
C GLU A 103 29.44 0.04 -20.78
N SER A 104 28.77 0.49 -21.85
CA SER A 104 28.96 0.03 -23.23
C SER A 104 30.01 0.86 -23.95
#